data_AF-A0A166WX72-F1
#
_entry.id   AF-A0A166WX72-F1
#
_cell.length_a   1.000
_cell.length_b   1.000
_cell.length_c   1.000
_cell.angle_alpha   90.00
_cell.angle_beta   90.00
_cell.angle_gamma   90.00
#
_symmetry.space_group_name_H-M   'P 1'
#
loop_
_entity.id
_entity.type
_entity.pdbx_description
1 polymer ?
#
loop_
_entity_poly.entity_id
_entity_poly.type
_entity_poly.pdbx_seq_one_letter_code
_entity_poly.pdbx_strand_id
1 'polypeptide(L)' 'MRLLDLILIVWLIVLTLYALNPSFRALVELWL' A
#
# COMPACT_ATOMS: atom_id res chain seq x y z
N MET A 1 5.57 -13.85 16.11
CA MET A 1 5.30 -12.69 15.22
C MET A 1 3.81 -12.67 15.00
N ARG A 2 3.10 -11.68 15.54
CA ARG A 2 1.63 -11.70 15.65
C ARG A 2 1.05 -11.41 14.27
N LEU A 3 -0.13 -11.95 13.96
CA LEU A 3 -0.87 -11.67 12.71
C LEU A 3 -1.04 -10.16 12.47
N LEU A 4 -1.15 -9.39 13.56
CA LEU A 4 -1.21 -7.93 13.56
C LEU A 4 0.05 -7.27 12.97
N ASP A 5 1.24 -7.82 13.26
CA ASP A 5 2.51 -7.29 12.75
C ASP A 5 2.60 -7.49 11.24
N LEU A 6 2.13 -8.64 10.73
CA LEU A 6 2.08 -8.93 9.30
C LEU A 6 1.13 -7.97 8.57
N ILE A 7 -0.07 -7.76 9.12
CA ILE A 7 -1.05 -6.81 8.55
C ILE A 7 -0.45 -5.41 8.51
N LEU A 8 0.23 -4.99 9.58
CA LEU A 8 0.84 -3.66 9.66
C LEU A 8 1.92 -3.46 8.59
N ILE A 9 2.79 -4.47 8.39
CA ILE A 9 3.84 -4.44 7.37
C ILE A 9 3.22 -4.35 5.96
N VAL A 10 2.21 -5.16 5.67
CA VAL A 10 1.52 -5.13 4.37
C VAL A 10 0.89 -3.76 4.13
N TRP A 11 0.25 -3.18 5.14
CA TRP A 11 -0.32 -1.84 5.05
C TRP A 11 0.73 -0.77 4.75
N LEU A 12 1.89 -0.87 5.41
CA LEU A 12 3.02 0.05 5.20
C LEU A 12 3.57 -0.04 3.77
N ILE A 13 3.68 -1.26 3.22
CA ILE A 13 4.12 -1.48 1.84
C ILE A 13 3.14 -0.83 0.86
N VAL A 14 1.84 -1.02 1.04
CA VAL A 14 0.81 -0.43 0.18
C VAL A 14 0.84 1.09 0.23
N LEU A 15 0.95 1.68 1.43
CA LEU A 15 1.12 3.13 1.61
C LEU A 15 2.37 3.66 0.90
N THR A 16 3.48 2.94 1.05
CA THR A 16 4.77 3.32 0.46
C THR A 16 4.68 3.30 -1.07
N LEU A 17 4.07 2.26 -1.64
CA LEU A 17 3.84 2.18 -3.09
C LEU A 17 2.93 3.29 -3.60
N TYR A 18 1.87 3.63 -2.86
CA TYR A 18 0.99 4.76 -3.19
C TYR A 18 1.70 6.11 -3.14
N ALA A 19 2.58 6.30 -2.16
CA ALA A 19 3.34 7.54 -2.00
C ALA A 19 4.42 7.71 -3.08
N LEU A 20 5.20 6.66 -3.36
CA LEU A 20 6.42 6.73 -4.17
C LEU A 20 6.23 6.34 -5.64
N ASN A 21 5.18 5.58 -5.98
CA ASN A 21 4.97 5.12 -7.35
C ASN A 21 3.75 5.82 -7.98
N PRO A 22 3.95 6.84 -8.83
CA PRO A 22 2.86 7.58 -9.47
C PRO A 22 1.98 6.69 -10.34
N SER A 23 2.53 5.63 -10.95
CA SER A 23 1.73 4.67 -11.73
C SER A 23 0.82 3.83 -10.84
N PHE A 24 1.27 3.47 -9.62
CA PHE A 24 0.44 2.77 -8.65
C PHE A 24 -0.66 3.68 -8.09
N ARG A 25 -0.34 4.96 -7.85
CA ARG A 25 -1.33 5.98 -7.49
C ARG A 25 -2.40 6.14 -8.57
N ALA A 26 -2.00 6.27 -9.83
CA ALA A 26 -2.93 6.37 -10.96
C ALA A 26 -3.81 5.11 -11.10
N LEU A 27 -3.26 3.92 -10.85
CA LEU A 27 -4.06 2.69 -10.77
C LEU A 27 -5.10 2.76 -9.66
N VAL A 28 -4.74 3.20 -8.45
CA VAL A 28 -5.70 3.34 -7.35
C VAL A 28 -6.78 4.37 -7.68
N GLU A 29 -6.42 5.49 -8.32
CA GLU A 29 -7.35 6.53 -8.76
C GLU A 29 -8.32 6.05 -9.86
N LEU A 30 -7.89 5.12 -10.73
CA LEU A 30 -8.75 4.55 -11.78
C LEU A 30 -9.79 3.54 -11.24
N TRP A 31 -9.54 2.96 -10.06
CA TRP A 31 -10.43 1.98 -9.43
C TRP A 31 -11.40 2.62 -8.43
N LEU A 32 -11.24 3.91 -8.12
CA LEU A 32 -12.12 4.75 -7.31
C LEU A 32 -13.20 5.42 -8.17
#